data_AF-A0A5M6HVG0-F1
#
_entry.id   AF-A0A5M6HVG0-F1
#
_cell.length_a   1.000
_cell.length_b   1.000
_cell.length_c   1.000
_cell.angle_alpha   90.00
_cell.angle_beta   90.00
_cell.angle_gamma   90.00
#
_symmetry.space_group_name_H-M   'P 1'
#
loop_
_entity.id
_entity.type
_entity.pdbx_description
1 polymer ?
#
loop_
_entity_poly.entity_id
_entity_poly.type
_entity_poly.pdbx_seq_one_letter_code
_entity_poly.pdbx_strand_id
1 'polypeptide(L)'
;MKSSRPFVILVTAVAVLVLGFGAREQSGIIAGMEIADLAGVSWRLALVTIAGTLAYLMYHGQLVEVMRTVLVWVGLLTVMALGYTYRIEIAALAHKLLGESIPDIVQAGRSDAPRVEVKRGSGGDFSVPAELNGKRVRMIVDTGATAVVLTLDAARAAGLPLDFLRYDVPVETAGGRTRAASVVIEKLSVGGIVARKVPALVAEPGNKLKVSLLGMTFLSRLDSFEVRGDKMVMRGRPES
;
A
#
# COMPACT_ATOMS: atom_id res chain seq x y z
N MET A 1 -49.61 -38.82 -0.17
CA MET A 1 -49.29 -37.45 -0.64
C MET A 1 -49.46 -36.48 0.53
N LYS A 2 -48.37 -36.09 1.19
CA LYS A 2 -48.40 -35.13 2.30
C LYS A 2 -48.03 -33.75 1.72
N SER A 3 -48.88 -32.75 1.93
CA SER A 3 -48.78 -31.47 1.22
C SER A 3 -47.47 -30.76 1.57
N SER A 4 -46.66 -30.44 0.56
CA SER A 4 -45.42 -29.66 0.61
C SER A 4 -45.65 -28.15 0.75
N ARG A 5 -46.92 -27.73 0.85
CA ARG A 5 -47.37 -26.34 0.99
C ARG A 5 -46.78 -25.57 2.18
N PRO A 6 -46.64 -26.13 3.40
CA PRO A 6 -46.13 -25.35 4.54
C PRO A 6 -44.63 -25.05 4.43
N PHE A 7 -43.86 -25.90 3.74
CA PHE A 7 -42.42 -25.68 3.56
C PHE A 7 -42.13 -24.56 2.55
N VAL A 8 -42.90 -24.51 1.46
CA VAL A 8 -42.78 -23.45 0.45
C VAL A 8 -43.17 -22.09 1.03
N ILE A 9 -44.20 -22.04 1.89
CA ILE A 9 -44.61 -20.82 2.58
C ILE A 9 -43.50 -20.32 3.52
N LEU A 10 -42.82 -21.23 4.25
CA LEU A 10 -41.73 -20.87 5.14
C LEU A 10 -40.52 -20.30 4.39
N VAL A 11 -40.09 -20.94 3.29
CA VAL A 11 -38.93 -20.50 2.52
C VAL A 11 -39.21 -19.17 1.80
N THR A 12 -40.42 -19.01 1.26
CA THR A 12 -40.84 -17.75 0.64
C THR A 12 -40.93 -16.62 1.68
N ALA A 13 -41.45 -16.90 2.88
CA ALA A 13 -41.50 -15.94 3.98
C ALA A 13 -40.10 -15.51 4.44
N VAL A 14 -39.13 -16.44 4.50
CA VAL A 14 -37.73 -16.14 4.83
C VAL A 14 -37.07 -15.31 3.73
N ALA A 15 -37.29 -15.64 2.46
CA ALA A 15 -36.76 -14.86 1.33
C ALA A 15 -37.32 -13.43 1.29
N VAL A 16 -38.63 -13.27 1.55
CA VAL A 16 -39.29 -11.95 1.64
C VAL A 16 -38.78 -11.16 2.84
N LEU A 17 -38.53 -11.80 3.98
CA LEU A 17 -37.93 -11.15 5.16
C LEU A 17 -36.50 -10.67 4.88
N VAL A 18 -35.68 -11.48 4.21
CA VAL A 18 -34.30 -11.12 3.85
C VAL A 18 -34.28 -9.98 2.82
N LEU A 19 -35.16 -10.02 1.81
CA LEU A 19 -35.30 -8.93 0.85
C LEU A 19 -35.83 -7.64 1.49
N GLY A 20 -36.81 -7.75 2.40
CA GLY A 20 -37.37 -6.61 3.13
C GLY A 20 -36.35 -5.97 4.10
N PHE A 21 -35.43 -6.75 4.65
CA PHE A 21 -34.34 -6.25 5.49
C PHE A 21 -33.23 -5.58 4.67
N GLY A 22 -32.89 -6.14 3.49
CA GLY A 22 -31.92 -5.55 2.57
C GLY A 22 -32.42 -4.29 1.83
N ALA A 23 -33.74 -4.14 1.67
CA ALA A 23 -34.37 -2.97 1.05
C ALA A 23 -34.60 -1.81 2.02
N ARG A 24 -34.46 -2.02 3.33
CA ARG A 24 -34.52 -0.92 4.31
C ARG A 24 -33.18 -0.21 4.34
N GLU A 25 -33.16 0.96 3.73
CA GLU A 25 -32.09 1.96 3.82
C GLU A 25 -32.01 2.48 5.27
N GLN A 26 -31.49 1.67 6.18
CA GLN A 26 -31.16 2.09 7.54
C GLN A 26 -29.65 2.32 7.61
N SER A 27 -29.26 3.57 7.42
CA SER A 27 -27.94 4.08 7.79
C SER A 27 -27.77 3.92 9.31
N GLY A 28 -26.91 2.98 9.69
CA GLY A 28 -26.54 2.70 11.07
C GLY A 28 -25.23 1.91 11.09
N ILE A 29 -24.57 1.90 12.25
CA ILE A 29 -23.37 1.09 12.49
C ILE A 29 -23.76 0.07 13.55
N ILE A 30 -23.70 -1.22 13.21
CA ILE A 30 -23.87 -2.30 14.18
C ILE A 30 -22.52 -3.02 14.27
N ALA A 31 -21.96 -3.08 15.48
CA ALA A 31 -20.69 -3.74 15.78
C ALA A 31 -19.48 -3.27 14.91
N GLY A 32 -19.43 -1.99 14.56
CA GLY A 32 -18.28 -1.38 13.88
C GLY A 32 -18.18 -1.64 12.38
N MET A 33 -19.22 -2.17 11.73
CA MET A 33 -19.29 -2.32 10.27
C MET A 33 -20.34 -1.39 9.65
N GLU A 34 -20.01 -0.79 8.51
CA GLU A 34 -20.93 0.00 7.68
C GLU A 34 -21.99 -0.93 7.07
N ILE A 35 -23.28 -0.65 7.30
CA ILE A 35 -24.40 -1.46 6.80
C ILE A 35 -24.45 -1.54 5.25
N ALA A 36 -23.80 -0.60 4.56
CA ALA A 36 -23.69 -0.58 3.11
C ALA A 36 -22.98 -1.82 2.52
N ASP A 37 -22.00 -2.40 3.23
CA ASP A 37 -21.30 -3.61 2.77
C ASP A 37 -22.10 -4.91 3.02
N LEU A 38 -22.99 -4.91 4.01
CA LEU A 38 -23.91 -6.00 4.29
C LEU A 38 -25.07 -6.09 3.27
N ALA A 39 -25.46 -4.95 2.69
CA ALA A 39 -26.52 -4.87 1.67
C ALA A 39 -26.12 -5.60 0.36
N GLY A 40 -24.84 -5.54 -0.03
CA GLY A 40 -24.34 -6.20 -1.24
C GLY A 40 -24.34 -7.74 -1.16
N VAL A 41 -24.16 -8.29 0.05
CA VAL A 41 -24.12 -9.75 0.28
C VAL A 41 -25.52 -10.32 0.48
N SER A 42 -26.39 -9.59 1.16
CA SER A 42 -27.76 -10.02 1.47
C SER A 42 -28.63 -10.20 0.23
N TRP A 43 -28.57 -9.29 -0.76
CA TRP A 43 -29.36 -9.43 -1.98
C TRP A 43 -28.91 -10.61 -2.88
N ARG A 44 -27.60 -10.91 -2.90
CA ARG A 44 -27.05 -12.04 -3.66
C ARG A 44 -27.47 -13.39 -3.06
N LEU A 45 -27.47 -13.48 -1.72
CA LEU A 45 -28.00 -14.65 -1.01
C LEU A 45 -29.49 -14.86 -1.27
N ALA A 46 -30.27 -13.78 -1.35
CA ALA A 46 -31.70 -13.85 -1.67
C ALA A 46 -31.96 -14.37 -3.09
N LEU A 47 -31.15 -13.98 -4.08
CA LEU A 47 -31.28 -14.52 -5.43
C LEU A 47 -31.00 -16.02 -5.51
N VAL A 48 -30.00 -16.50 -4.77
CA VAL A 48 -29.64 -17.92 -4.75
C VAL A 48 -30.74 -18.76 -4.10
N THR A 49 -31.33 -18.30 -3.01
CA THR A 49 -32.44 -19.02 -2.35
C THR A 49 -33.70 -19.03 -3.20
N ILE A 50 -34.02 -17.92 -3.89
CA ILE A 50 -35.15 -17.85 -4.82
C ILE A 50 -34.94 -18.81 -5.99
N ALA A 51 -33.76 -18.79 -6.63
CA ALA A 51 -33.45 -19.67 -7.75
C ALA A 51 -33.49 -21.16 -7.34
N GLY A 52 -32.94 -21.51 -6.17
CA GLY A 52 -32.98 -22.88 -5.64
C GLY A 52 -34.40 -23.35 -5.31
N THR A 53 -35.24 -22.47 -4.78
CA THR A 53 -36.65 -22.77 -4.49
C THR A 53 -37.46 -22.94 -5.76
N LEU A 54 -37.22 -22.11 -6.79
CA LEU A 54 -37.88 -22.23 -8.09
C LEU A 54 -37.50 -23.53 -8.81
N ALA A 55 -36.22 -23.90 -8.77
CA ALA A 55 -35.72 -25.16 -9.34
C ALA A 55 -36.34 -26.38 -8.63
N TYR A 56 -36.49 -26.33 -7.30
CA TYR A 56 -37.17 -27.36 -6.51
C TYR A 56 -38.66 -27.49 -6.87
N LEU A 57 -39.35 -26.38 -7.15
CA LEU A 57 -40.75 -26.39 -7.55
C LEU A 57 -40.96 -26.96 -8.97
N MET A 58 -40.02 -26.70 -9.89
CA MET A 58 -40.13 -27.18 -11.28
C MET A 58 -39.82 -28.67 -11.45
N TYR A 59 -38.99 -29.27 -10.61
CA TYR A 59 -38.52 -30.65 -10.78
C TYR A 59 -39.11 -31.61 -9.74
N HIS A 60 -40.40 -31.93 -9.90
CA HIS A 60 -41.01 -33.05 -9.18
C HIS A 60 -40.51 -34.38 -9.77
N GLY A 61 -39.52 -35.02 -9.13
CA GLY A 61 -39.27 -36.46 -9.32
C GLY A 61 -37.83 -36.99 -9.16
N GLN A 62 -36.78 -36.16 -9.18
CA GLN A 62 -35.39 -36.66 -9.18
C GLN A 62 -34.58 -36.07 -8.02
N LEU A 63 -34.75 -36.67 -6.84
CA LEU A 63 -34.06 -36.32 -5.59
C LEU A 63 -32.52 -36.29 -5.75
N VAL A 64 -31.99 -37.17 -6.61
CA VAL A 64 -30.55 -37.27 -6.90
C VAL A 64 -30.03 -36.05 -7.66
N GLU A 65 -30.84 -35.47 -8.54
CA GLU A 65 -30.44 -34.35 -9.40
C GLU A 65 -30.51 -33.01 -8.66
N VAL A 66 -31.48 -32.89 -7.76
CA VAL A 66 -31.55 -31.79 -6.79
C VAL A 66 -30.33 -31.81 -5.86
N MET A 67 -29.94 -32.99 -5.36
CA MET A 67 -28.75 -33.11 -4.51
C MET A 67 -27.47 -32.70 -5.23
N ARG A 68 -27.30 -33.09 -6.49
CA ARG A 68 -26.15 -32.69 -7.31
C ARG A 68 -26.10 -31.17 -7.49
N THR A 69 -27.25 -30.55 -7.76
CA THR A 69 -27.35 -29.09 -7.95
C THR A 69 -27.04 -28.33 -6.67
N VAL A 70 -27.58 -28.77 -5.53
CA VAL A 70 -27.29 -28.19 -4.21
C VAL A 70 -25.81 -28.29 -3.87
N LEU A 71 -25.17 -29.44 -4.13
CA LEU A 71 -23.74 -29.61 -3.88
C LEU A 71 -22.87 -28.67 -4.73
N VAL A 72 -23.22 -28.46 -6.00
CA VAL A 72 -22.52 -27.51 -6.88
C VAL A 72 -22.65 -26.08 -6.34
N TRP A 73 -23.85 -25.67 -5.91
CA TRP A 73 -24.06 -24.33 -5.35
C TRP A 73 -23.36 -24.11 -4.02
N VAL A 74 -23.40 -25.10 -3.12
CA VAL A 74 -22.66 -25.05 -1.84
C VAL A 74 -21.16 -24.96 -2.11
N GLY A 75 -20.64 -25.74 -3.05
CA GLY A 75 -19.24 -25.65 -3.48
C GLY A 75 -18.88 -24.27 -4.01
N LEU A 76 -19.70 -23.71 -4.90
CA LEU A 76 -19.47 -22.38 -5.48
C LEU A 76 -19.50 -21.28 -4.40
N LEU A 77 -20.49 -21.31 -3.50
CA LEU A 77 -20.57 -20.38 -2.37
C LEU A 77 -19.36 -20.50 -1.44
N THR A 78 -18.88 -21.72 -1.21
CA THR A 78 -17.70 -21.96 -0.38
C THR A 78 -16.44 -21.39 -1.03
N VAL A 79 -16.23 -21.62 -2.33
CA VAL A 79 -15.11 -21.05 -3.08
C VAL A 79 -15.16 -19.52 -3.06
N MET A 80 -16.35 -18.93 -3.26
CA MET A 80 -16.53 -17.48 -3.20
C MET A 80 -16.27 -16.92 -1.79
N ALA A 81 -16.75 -17.59 -0.75
CA ALA A 81 -16.53 -17.18 0.65
C ALA A 81 -15.05 -17.27 1.05
N LEU A 82 -14.34 -18.31 0.59
CA LEU A 82 -12.90 -18.44 0.76
C LEU A 82 -12.16 -17.36 -0.01
N GLY A 83 -12.51 -17.13 -1.28
CA GLY A 83 -11.93 -16.06 -2.09
C GLY A 83 -12.12 -14.67 -1.48
N TYR A 84 -13.28 -14.41 -0.87
CA TYR A 84 -13.55 -13.17 -0.16
C TYR A 84 -12.76 -13.04 1.16
N THR A 85 -12.70 -14.11 1.95
CA THR A 85 -11.94 -14.16 3.20
C THR A 85 -10.45 -13.93 2.94
N TYR A 86 -9.90 -14.56 1.91
CA TYR A 86 -8.49 -14.49 1.55
C TYR A 86 -8.15 -13.42 0.50
N ARG A 87 -9.10 -12.52 0.17
CA ARG A 87 -8.91 -11.50 -0.88
C ARG A 87 -7.68 -10.63 -0.68
N ILE A 88 -7.33 -10.36 0.59
CA ILE A 88 -6.19 -9.53 0.97
C ILE A 88 -4.87 -10.28 0.82
N GLU A 89 -4.85 -11.59 1.13
CA GLU A 89 -3.67 -12.45 1.00
C GLU A 89 -3.37 -12.81 -0.46
N ILE A 90 -4.41 -13.07 -1.25
CA ILE A 90 -4.28 -13.32 -2.70
C ILE A 90 -3.77 -12.07 -3.41
N ALA A 91 -4.27 -10.88 -3.05
CA ALA A 91 -3.73 -9.63 -3.56
C ALA A 91 -2.25 -9.49 -3.19
N ALA A 92 -1.86 -9.72 -1.94
CA ALA A 92 -0.46 -9.64 -1.52
C ALA A 92 0.46 -10.63 -2.26
N LEU A 93 -0.02 -11.84 -2.53
CA LEU A 93 0.71 -12.88 -3.27
C LEU A 93 0.83 -12.54 -4.77
N ALA A 94 -0.23 -12.01 -5.39
CA ALA A 94 -0.20 -11.54 -6.77
C ALA A 94 0.78 -10.37 -6.94
N HIS A 95 0.81 -9.41 -6.02
CA HIS A 95 1.79 -8.31 -6.05
C HIS A 95 3.23 -8.80 -5.83
N LYS A 96 3.44 -9.90 -5.12
CA LYS A 96 4.76 -10.52 -4.93
C LYS A 96 5.28 -11.23 -6.17
N LEU A 97 4.40 -11.93 -6.90
CA LEU A 97 4.77 -12.67 -8.12
C LEU A 97 4.81 -11.79 -9.38
N LEU A 98 3.99 -10.74 -9.42
CA LEU A 98 3.91 -9.80 -10.55
C LEU A 98 4.82 -8.57 -10.37
N GLY A 99 5.27 -8.27 -9.15
CA GLY A 99 5.94 -7.02 -8.78
C GLY A 99 7.45 -7.09 -8.57
N GLU A 100 8.12 -8.21 -8.85
CA GLU A 100 9.57 -8.40 -8.61
C GLU A 100 10.50 -7.58 -9.54
N SER A 101 10.07 -6.43 -10.07
CA SER A 101 10.98 -5.54 -10.81
C SER A 101 10.82 -4.03 -10.57
N ILE A 102 9.92 -3.56 -9.69
CA ILE A 102 9.83 -2.12 -9.41
C ILE A 102 9.53 -1.89 -7.92
N PRO A 103 10.37 -1.15 -7.16
CA PRO A 103 10.02 -0.72 -5.82
C PRO A 103 8.77 0.16 -5.89
N ASP A 104 7.70 -0.32 -5.26
CA ASP A 104 6.36 0.27 -5.26
C ASP A 104 6.36 1.58 -4.47
N ILE A 105 6.50 2.70 -5.17
CA ILE A 105 6.19 4.04 -4.65
C ILE A 105 4.69 4.23 -4.89
N VAL A 106 3.87 3.82 -3.92
CA VAL A 106 2.41 4.03 -3.98
C VAL A 106 2.13 5.53 -3.86
N GLN A 107 1.89 6.19 -5.00
CA GLN A 107 1.26 7.51 -5.06
C GLN A 107 -0.25 7.34 -4.94
N ALA A 108 -0.80 7.66 -3.77
CA ALA A 108 -2.24 7.77 -3.56
C ALA A 108 -2.61 9.22 -3.24
N GLY A 109 -3.56 9.78 -4.00
CA GLY A 109 -4.33 10.95 -3.58
C GLY A 109 -4.08 12.23 -4.36
N ARG A 110 -4.94 12.48 -5.35
CA ARG A 110 -5.21 13.81 -5.90
C ARG A 110 -5.71 14.68 -4.73
N SER A 111 -5.05 15.82 -4.49
CA SER A 111 -5.29 16.84 -3.44
C SER A 111 -4.76 16.63 -2.02
N ASP A 112 -3.97 15.60 -1.74
CA ASP A 112 -3.24 15.47 -0.46
C ASP A 112 -1.74 15.69 -0.68
N ALA A 113 -1.05 16.25 0.32
CA ALA A 113 0.38 16.51 0.24
C ALA A 113 1.17 15.21 -0.08
N PRO A 114 2.25 15.27 -0.88
CA PRO A 114 2.89 14.07 -1.43
C PRO A 114 3.36 13.14 -0.31
N ARG A 115 2.95 11.88 -0.36
CA ARG A 115 3.27 10.86 0.66
C ARG A 115 4.12 9.76 0.06
N VAL A 116 5.18 9.37 0.76
CA VAL A 116 6.07 8.25 0.40
C VAL A 116 6.11 7.27 1.56
N GLU A 117 5.87 6.00 1.26
CA GLU A 117 6.02 4.89 2.21
C GLU A 117 7.18 4.00 1.77
N VAL A 118 8.06 3.67 2.71
CA VAL A 118 9.29 2.92 2.48
C VAL A 118 9.32 1.75 3.45
N LYS A 119 9.47 0.54 2.93
CA LYS A 119 9.67 -0.65 3.77
C LYS A 119 11.13 -0.76 4.17
N ARG A 120 11.37 -1.22 5.40
CA ARG A 120 12.70 -1.57 5.90
C ARG A 120 13.28 -2.68 5.03
N GLY A 121 14.50 -2.47 4.55
CA GLY A 121 15.26 -3.49 3.81
C GLY A 121 15.72 -4.63 4.72
N SER A 122 16.21 -5.71 4.11
CA SER A 122 16.79 -6.85 4.86
C SER A 122 18.00 -6.46 5.72
N GLY A 123 18.70 -5.38 5.36
CA GLY A 123 19.81 -4.81 6.12
C GLY A 123 19.40 -3.91 7.28
N GLY A 124 18.09 -3.69 7.49
CA GLY A 124 17.56 -2.82 8.54
C GLY A 124 17.46 -1.35 8.16
N ASP A 125 17.96 -0.96 6.98
CA ASP A 125 17.97 0.41 6.46
C ASP A 125 16.69 0.74 5.68
N PHE A 126 16.37 2.04 5.59
CA PHE A 126 15.30 2.55 4.74
C PHE A 126 15.89 3.11 3.44
N SER A 127 16.06 2.23 2.45
CA SER A 127 16.56 2.60 1.12
C SER A 127 15.47 3.22 0.26
N VAL A 128 15.73 4.41 -0.30
CA VAL A 128 14.81 5.15 -1.17
C VAL A 128 15.46 5.53 -2.50
N PRO A 129 14.72 5.46 -3.62
CA PRO A 129 15.12 6.13 -4.85
C PRO A 129 14.88 7.63 -4.70
N ALA A 130 15.95 8.40 -4.78
CA ALA A 130 15.90 9.86 -4.85
C ALA A 130 16.28 10.33 -6.25
N GLU A 131 15.91 11.56 -6.58
CA GLU A 131 16.31 12.24 -7.80
C GLU A 131 16.97 13.56 -7.44
N LEU A 132 18.24 13.71 -7.83
CA LEU A 132 19.05 14.91 -7.63
C LEU A 132 19.24 15.57 -8.98
N ASN A 133 18.75 16.80 -9.15
CA ASN A 133 18.86 17.56 -10.40
C ASN A 133 18.44 16.76 -11.66
N GLY A 134 17.41 15.92 -11.56
CA GLY A 134 16.95 15.08 -12.68
C GLY A 134 17.56 13.68 -12.76
N LYS A 135 18.49 13.33 -11.86
CA LYS A 135 19.28 12.09 -11.91
C LYS A 135 18.93 11.19 -10.74
N ARG A 136 18.57 9.94 -11.05
CA ARG A 136 18.19 8.95 -10.03
C ARG A 136 19.41 8.46 -9.25
N VAL A 137 19.34 8.54 -7.93
CA VAL A 137 20.37 8.10 -7.00
C VAL A 137 19.70 7.29 -5.90
N ARG A 138 20.29 6.15 -5.53
CA ARG A 138 19.85 5.38 -4.37
C ARG A 138 20.39 6.02 -3.09
N MET A 139 19.51 6.29 -2.14
CA MET A 139 19.87 6.88 -0.85
C MET A 139 19.29 6.06 0.31
N ILE A 140 19.94 6.12 1.46
CA ILE A 140 19.44 5.54 2.71
C ILE A 140 18.94 6.68 3.58
N VAL A 141 17.74 6.56 4.15
CA VAL A 141 17.25 7.53 5.14
C VAL A 141 17.99 7.34 6.45
N ASP A 142 18.65 8.41 6.91
CA ASP A 142 19.44 8.43 8.13
C ASP A 142 19.04 9.63 9.00
N THR A 143 18.21 9.38 10.02
CA THR A 143 17.77 10.42 10.97
C THR A 143 18.88 10.86 11.92
N GLY A 144 19.99 10.13 12.01
CA GLY A 144 21.17 10.50 12.77
C GLY A 144 22.10 11.45 12.02
N ALA A 145 21.97 11.54 10.70
CA ALA A 145 22.78 12.44 9.88
C ALA A 145 22.23 13.88 9.91
N THR A 146 23.06 14.83 10.32
CA THR A 146 22.70 16.27 10.38
C THR A 146 22.48 16.89 9.00
N ALA A 147 23.05 16.31 7.95
CA ALA A 147 22.92 16.77 6.57
C ALA A 147 22.76 15.59 5.60
N VAL A 148 22.26 15.88 4.40
CA VAL A 148 22.37 14.98 3.24
C VAL A 148 23.85 14.78 2.92
N VAL A 149 24.29 13.53 2.85
CA VAL A 149 25.68 13.18 2.52
C VAL A 149 25.70 12.35 1.24
N LEU A 150 26.43 12.83 0.23
CA LEU A 150 26.55 12.20 -1.07
C LEU A 150 27.89 11.49 -1.20
N THR A 151 27.86 10.34 -1.85
CA THR A 151 29.09 9.75 -2.40
C THR A 151 29.59 10.61 -3.56
N LEU A 152 30.89 10.56 -3.83
CA LEU A 152 31.48 11.30 -4.95
C LEU A 152 30.84 10.91 -6.29
N ASP A 153 30.55 9.63 -6.49
CA ASP A 153 29.93 9.14 -7.72
C ASP A 153 28.48 9.62 -7.87
N ALA A 154 27.72 9.70 -6.77
CA ALA A 154 26.38 10.26 -6.78
C ALA A 154 26.40 11.77 -7.09
N ALA A 155 27.34 12.51 -6.50
CA ALA A 155 27.52 13.93 -6.77
C ALA A 155 27.91 14.19 -8.24
N ARG A 156 28.80 13.35 -8.79
CA ARG A 156 29.18 13.37 -10.22
C ARG A 156 27.99 13.08 -11.11
N ALA A 157 27.24 12.02 -10.81
CA ALA A 157 26.07 11.61 -11.58
C ALA A 157 24.97 12.70 -11.58
N ALA A 158 24.82 13.42 -10.47
CA ALA A 158 23.88 14.54 -10.31
C ALA A 158 24.36 15.86 -10.96
N GLY A 159 25.55 15.88 -11.58
CA GLY A 159 26.11 17.06 -12.24
C GLY A 159 26.45 18.20 -11.28
N LEU A 160 26.78 17.89 -10.01
CA LEU A 160 27.21 18.91 -9.05
C LEU A 160 28.62 19.42 -9.40
N PRO A 161 28.94 20.69 -9.10
CA PRO A 161 30.24 21.27 -9.42
C PRO A 161 31.33 20.63 -8.54
N LEU A 162 32.08 19.67 -9.10
CA LEU A 162 33.11 18.92 -8.37
C LEU A 162 34.48 19.61 -8.38
N ASP A 163 34.74 20.47 -9.37
CA ASP A 163 36.08 21.02 -9.64
C ASP A 163 36.56 21.99 -8.54
N PHE A 164 35.63 22.53 -7.76
CA PHE A 164 35.89 23.53 -6.70
C PHE A 164 35.59 23.00 -5.30
N LEU A 165 35.45 21.67 -5.13
CA LEU A 165 35.14 21.09 -3.83
C LEU A 165 36.32 21.26 -2.86
N ARG A 166 36.02 21.90 -1.73
CA ARG A 166 36.93 21.99 -0.58
C ARG A 166 36.46 21.02 0.48
N TYR A 167 37.23 19.98 0.73
CA TYR A 167 36.94 18.99 1.77
C TYR A 167 37.40 19.49 3.14
N ASP A 168 36.75 20.54 3.65
CA ASP A 168 37.10 21.22 4.89
C ASP A 168 36.07 21.04 6.01
N VAL A 169 34.93 20.40 5.72
CA VAL A 169 33.89 20.10 6.72
C VAL A 169 34.19 18.74 7.37
N PRO A 170 34.51 18.67 8.66
CA PRO A 170 34.61 17.39 9.36
C PRO A 170 33.21 16.78 9.52
N VAL A 171 33.06 15.51 9.15
CA VAL A 171 31.80 14.77 9.26
C VAL A 171 32.05 13.44 9.95
N GLU A 172 31.18 13.12 10.89
CA GLU A 172 31.14 11.80 11.52
C GLU A 172 30.02 11.00 10.88
N THR A 173 30.38 9.87 10.28
CA THR A 173 29.43 8.96 9.63
C THR A 173 29.50 7.60 10.31
N ALA A 174 28.58 6.69 10.00
CA ALA A 174 28.67 5.29 10.43
C ALA A 174 30.00 4.61 9.99
N GLY A 175 30.67 5.13 8.97
CA GLY A 175 32.00 4.66 8.52
C GLY A 175 33.18 5.22 9.32
N GLY A 176 32.95 6.13 10.27
CA GLY A 176 33.96 6.88 11.01
C GLY A 176 34.05 8.35 10.59
N ARG A 177 35.08 9.03 11.10
CA ARG A 177 35.38 10.43 10.78
C ARG A 177 36.00 10.57 9.40
N THR A 178 35.48 11.51 8.62
CA THR A 178 35.96 11.84 7.28
C THR A 178 35.77 13.34 7.04
N ARG A 179 36.34 13.88 5.97
CA ARG A 179 36.03 15.24 5.52
C ARG A 179 35.03 15.21 4.38
N ALA A 180 34.26 16.28 4.27
CA ALA A 180 33.31 16.48 3.21
C ALA A 180 33.38 17.92 2.67
N ALA A 181 32.90 18.10 1.45
CA ALA A 181 32.78 19.39 0.80
C ALA A 181 31.31 19.83 0.78
N SER A 182 31.06 21.10 1.10
CA SER A 182 29.72 21.65 1.10
C SER A 182 29.24 21.95 -0.32
N VAL A 183 28.03 21.51 -0.64
CA VAL A 183 27.35 21.74 -1.92
C VAL A 183 25.87 22.03 -1.69
N VAL A 184 25.22 22.60 -2.71
CA VAL A 184 23.77 22.79 -2.69
C VAL A 184 23.16 22.02 -3.85
N ILE A 185 22.21 21.14 -3.54
CA ILE A 185 21.40 20.44 -4.53
C ILE A 185 20.25 21.37 -4.91
N GLU A 186 20.12 21.69 -6.20
CA GLU A 186 19.08 22.62 -6.67
C GLU A 186 17.69 22.04 -6.49
N LYS A 187 17.52 20.77 -6.86
CA LYS A 187 16.27 20.02 -6.72
C LYS A 187 16.58 18.60 -6.24
N LEU A 188 16.06 18.25 -5.08
CA LEU A 188 16.09 16.90 -4.52
C LEU A 188 14.65 16.42 -4.38
N SER A 189 14.31 15.30 -5.02
CA SER A 189 12.98 14.71 -4.91
C SER A 189 12.99 13.24 -4.53
N VAL A 190 12.03 12.84 -3.70
CA VAL A 190 11.84 11.46 -3.24
C VAL A 190 10.36 11.13 -3.40
N GLY A 191 10.02 10.16 -4.27
CA GLY A 191 8.67 9.64 -4.45
C GLY A 191 7.55 10.67 -4.66
N GLY A 192 7.85 11.86 -5.20
CA GLY A 192 6.91 12.97 -5.40
C GLY A 192 7.08 14.15 -4.44
N ILE A 193 7.78 13.97 -3.33
CA ILE A 193 8.16 15.06 -2.43
C ILE A 193 9.34 15.82 -3.05
N VAL A 194 9.21 17.14 -3.21
CA VAL A 194 10.25 17.97 -3.83
C VAL A 194 10.79 18.97 -2.82
N ALA A 195 12.11 18.98 -2.64
CA ALA A 195 12.84 19.98 -1.88
C ALA A 195 13.80 20.74 -2.80
N ARG A 196 13.84 22.07 -2.67
CA ARG A 196 14.69 22.95 -3.49
C ARG A 196 15.80 23.57 -2.66
N LYS A 197 16.97 23.79 -3.25
CA LYS A 197 18.14 24.41 -2.59
C LYS A 197 18.47 23.68 -1.27
N VAL A 198 18.76 22.39 -1.36
CA VAL A 198 19.06 21.53 -0.20
C VAL A 198 20.56 21.52 0.05
N PRO A 199 21.04 22.02 1.21
CA PRO A 199 22.44 21.86 1.61
C PRO A 199 22.78 20.39 1.74
N ALA A 200 23.89 20.00 1.14
CA ALA A 200 24.41 18.65 1.18
C ALA A 200 25.94 18.67 1.30
N LEU A 201 26.49 17.53 1.68
CA LEU A 201 27.92 17.30 1.85
C LEU A 201 28.36 16.22 0.88
N VAL A 202 29.46 16.41 0.17
CA VAL A 202 30.08 15.38 -0.67
C VAL A 202 31.27 14.82 0.10
N ALA A 203 31.23 13.53 0.44
CA ALA A 203 32.30 12.90 1.20
C ALA A 203 33.60 12.78 0.38
N GLU A 204 34.77 12.89 1.02
CA GLU A 204 36.08 12.89 0.35
C GLU A 204 36.40 11.56 -0.36
N PRO A 205 37.13 11.54 -1.49
CA PRO A 205 37.48 10.28 -2.16
C PRO A 205 38.18 9.29 -1.21
N GLY A 206 37.85 7.99 -1.30
CA GLY A 206 38.47 6.93 -0.50
C GLY A 206 37.86 6.74 0.91
N ASN A 207 36.79 7.46 1.25
CA ASN A 207 36.03 7.24 2.47
C ASN A 207 35.27 5.90 2.48
N LYS A 208 34.67 5.51 3.63
CA LYS A 208 33.93 4.24 3.80
C LYS A 208 32.43 4.31 3.44
N LEU A 209 31.92 5.47 3.02
CA LEU A 209 30.53 5.69 2.63
C LEU A 209 30.26 5.05 1.27
N LYS A 210 29.51 3.95 1.26
CA LYS A 210 29.15 3.21 0.04
C LYS A 210 27.87 3.72 -0.63
N VAL A 211 26.95 4.27 0.15
CA VAL A 211 25.62 4.71 -0.30
C VAL A 211 25.37 6.11 0.25
N SER A 212 24.72 6.96 -0.54
CA SER A 212 24.39 8.33 -0.12
C SER A 212 23.33 8.32 0.98
N LEU A 213 23.40 9.27 1.90
CA LEU A 213 22.52 9.37 3.07
C LEU A 213 21.56 10.55 2.93
N LEU A 214 20.29 10.32 3.21
CA LEU A 214 19.24 11.32 3.25
C LEU A 214 19.05 11.76 4.71
N GLY A 215 19.75 12.84 5.08
CA GLY A 215 19.76 13.36 6.45
C GLY A 215 18.82 14.54 6.69
N MET A 216 19.03 15.21 7.83
CA MET A 216 18.12 16.23 8.36
C MET A 216 17.97 17.49 7.50
N THR A 217 18.95 17.86 6.66
CA THR A 217 18.80 19.01 5.73
C THR A 217 17.70 18.80 4.68
N PHE A 218 17.30 17.55 4.43
CA PHE A 218 16.10 17.18 3.68
C PHE A 218 14.92 16.88 4.61
N LEU A 219 15.10 16.00 5.61
CA LEU A 219 13.99 15.50 6.45
C LEU A 219 13.26 16.61 7.23
N SER A 220 13.97 17.65 7.66
CA SER A 220 13.38 18.82 8.36
C SER A 220 12.46 19.69 7.48
N ARG A 221 12.50 19.50 6.16
CA ARG A 221 11.68 20.24 5.20
C ARG A 221 10.36 19.55 4.91
N LEU A 222 10.24 18.30 5.33
CA LEU A 222 9.01 17.54 5.26
C LEU A 222 7.96 18.15 6.19
N ASP A 223 6.70 17.82 5.92
CA ASP A 223 5.61 18.07 6.86
C ASP A 223 5.74 17.12 8.06
N SER A 224 5.96 15.84 7.77
CA SER A 224 6.21 14.81 8.78
C SER A 224 7.02 13.65 8.22
N PHE A 225 7.77 12.99 9.10
CA PHE A 225 8.36 11.68 8.83
C PHE A 225 8.22 10.81 10.08
N GLU A 226 7.78 9.58 9.90
CA GLU A 226 7.52 8.65 11.00
C GLU A 226 8.02 7.26 10.67
N VAL A 227 8.55 6.57 11.69
CA VAL A 227 8.91 5.16 11.60
C VAL A 227 7.89 4.37 12.42
N ARG A 228 7.17 3.45 11.77
CA ARG A 228 6.18 2.56 12.37
C ARG A 228 6.57 1.11 12.06
N GLY A 229 7.23 0.47 13.03
CA GLY A 229 7.77 -0.90 12.85
C GLY A 229 8.77 -0.97 11.71
N ASP A 230 8.42 -1.71 10.66
CA ASP A 230 9.24 -1.92 9.45
C ASP A 230 8.86 -0.99 8.29
N LYS A 231 8.15 0.09 8.57
CA LYS A 231 7.76 1.08 7.57
C LYS A 231 8.17 2.47 8.01
N MET A 232 8.66 3.25 7.07
CA MET A 232 8.86 4.68 7.20
C MET A 232 7.86 5.39 6.30
N VAL A 233 7.18 6.40 6.83
CA VAL A 233 6.24 7.24 6.09
C VAL A 233 6.78 8.66 6.10
N MET A 234 6.95 9.26 4.93
CA MET A 234 7.34 10.65 4.72
C MET A 234 6.20 11.40 4.05
N ARG A 235 5.93 12.63 4.49
CA ARG A 235 4.93 13.53 3.90
C ARG A 235 5.60 14.84 3.54
N GLY A 236 5.50 15.25 2.28
CA GLY A 236 5.88 16.58 1.85
C GLY A 236 4.86 17.62 2.31
N ARG A 237 5.24 18.89 2.26
CA ARG A 237 4.29 19.99 2.50
C ARG A 237 3.44 20.24 1.25
N PRO A 238 2.16 20.61 1.39
CA PRO A 238 1.37 21.10 0.27
C PRO A 238 2.02 22.37 -0.30
N GLU A 239 2.04 22.53 -1.62
CA GLU A 239 2.47 23.78 -2.24
C GLU A 239 1.44 24.86 -1.87
N SER A 240 1.90 25.91 -1.16
CA SER A 240 1.10 27.07 -0.77
C SER A 240 0.93 28.06 -1.92
#